data_AF-A0A3E0KBG0-F1
#
_entry.id   AF-A0A3E0KBG0-F1
#
_cell.length_a   1.000
_cell.length_b   1.000
_cell.length_c   1.000
_cell.angle_alpha   90.00
_cell.angle_beta   90.00
_cell.angle_gamma   90.00
#
_symmetry.space_group_name_H-M   'P 1'
#
loop_
_entity.id
_entity.type
_entity.pdbx_description
1 polymer ?
#
loop_
_entity_poly.entity_id
_entity_poly.type
_entity_poly.pdbx_seq_one_letter_code
_entity_poly.pdbx_strand_id
1 'polypeptide(L)'
;MRQVRNRVQRLAKDQRGFTMLELLMVMFIVGTLAGLGVSTYSGMAQRRDVARADVLWRSLSSAVAMYQMTHEGFPTSIAELGEFLDLSESQWADNLHQVTPAQGPEPRGIGWALMDAADESRRCIGIWVNGQASSHNGPDCPEDW
;
A
#
# COMPACT_ATOMS: atom_id res chain seq x y z
N MET A 1 21.26 59.13 37.50
CA MET A 1 21.13 57.66 37.71
C MET A 1 19.72 57.19 38.17
N ARG A 2 18.65 58.00 38.08
CA ARG A 2 17.29 57.59 38.51
C ARG A 2 16.43 56.91 37.43
N GLN A 3 16.77 57.05 36.14
CA GLN A 3 15.92 56.53 35.05
C GLN A 3 16.11 55.03 34.75
N VAL A 4 17.26 54.44 35.12
CA VAL A 4 17.55 53.01 34.90
C VAL A 4 16.69 52.12 35.80
N ARG A 5 16.38 52.58 37.02
CA ARG A 5 15.62 51.81 38.03
C ARG A 5 14.19 51.50 37.59
N ASN A 6 13.58 52.36 36.76
CA ASN A 6 12.19 52.18 36.32
C ASN A 6 12.03 51.12 35.22
N ARG A 7 13.06 50.86 34.39
CA ARG A 7 12.99 49.79 33.37
C ARG A 7 13.15 48.41 34.00
N VAL A 8 14.06 48.27 34.96
CA VAL A 8 14.31 46.99 35.66
C VAL A 8 13.07 46.53 36.45
N GLN A 9 12.32 47.47 37.06
CA GLN A 9 11.09 47.15 37.78
C GLN A 9 9.91 46.72 36.90
N ARG A 10 9.91 47.07 35.59
CA ARG A 10 8.90 46.55 34.64
C ARG A 10 9.25 45.15 34.16
N LEU A 11 10.53 44.88 33.87
CA LEU A 11 11.01 43.55 33.47
C LEU A 11 10.79 42.47 34.55
N ALA A 12 10.89 42.83 35.83
CA ALA A 12 10.67 41.90 36.94
C ALA A 12 9.18 41.62 37.24
N LYS A 13 8.24 42.43 36.70
CA LYS A 13 6.80 42.28 36.96
C LYS A 13 6.08 41.32 35.99
N ASP A 14 6.75 40.94 34.89
CA ASP A 14 6.19 40.06 33.85
C ASP A 14 6.62 38.59 33.98
N GLN A 15 7.22 38.16 35.10
CA GLN A 15 7.47 36.74 35.39
C GLN A 15 6.22 36.01 35.94
N ARG A 16 5.04 36.35 35.43
CA ARG A 16 3.77 35.66 35.74
C ARG A 16 3.44 34.71 34.61
N GLY A 17 4.00 33.50 34.63
CA GLY A 17 3.69 32.55 33.54
C GLY A 17 4.44 31.23 33.57
N PHE A 18 4.69 30.66 34.75
CA PHE A 18 5.19 29.28 34.83
C PHE A 18 4.79 28.67 36.15
N THR A 19 3.51 28.34 36.31
CA THR A 19 3.09 27.56 37.47
C THR A 19 3.56 26.11 37.28
N MET A 20 3.97 25.44 38.36
CA MET A 20 4.27 24.00 38.29
C MET A 20 3.04 23.22 37.77
N LEU A 21 1.84 23.75 38.03
CA LEU A 21 0.58 23.18 37.59
C LEU A 21 0.38 23.27 36.07
N GLU A 22 0.84 24.32 35.39
CA GLU A 22 0.80 24.42 33.93
C GLU A 22 1.64 23.33 33.27
N LEU A 23 2.89 23.16 33.72
CA LEU A 23 3.72 22.07 33.21
C LEU A 23 3.14 20.70 33.54
N LEU A 24 2.62 20.52 34.76
CA LEU A 24 2.06 19.25 35.20
C LEU A 24 0.82 18.87 34.39
N MET A 25 -0.07 19.82 34.11
CA MET A 25 -1.26 19.57 33.29
C MET A 25 -0.88 19.28 31.83
N VAL A 26 0.13 19.97 31.28
CA VAL A 26 0.62 19.67 29.92
C VAL A 26 1.21 18.27 29.84
N MET A 27 2.05 17.87 30.80
CA MET A 27 2.61 16.52 30.84
C MET A 27 1.51 15.47 31.03
N PHE A 28 0.49 15.75 31.84
CA PHE A 28 -0.67 14.88 32.03
C PHE A 28 -1.47 14.69 30.73
N ILE A 29 -1.75 15.78 30.01
CA ILE A 29 -2.46 15.73 28.73
C ILE A 29 -1.61 15.00 27.67
N VAL A 30 -0.33 15.35 27.52
CA VAL A 30 0.57 14.70 26.54
C VAL A 30 0.75 13.22 26.86
N GLY A 31 0.90 12.83 28.13
CA GLY A 31 0.99 11.43 28.55
C GLY A 31 -0.28 10.64 28.23
N THR A 32 -1.46 11.24 28.45
CA THR A 32 -2.74 10.62 28.11
C THR A 32 -2.90 10.46 26.59
N LEU A 33 -2.60 11.51 25.81
CA LEU A 33 -2.68 11.47 24.35
C LEU A 33 -1.68 10.47 23.74
N ALA A 34 -0.46 10.42 24.25
CA ALA A 34 0.55 9.46 23.81
C ALA A 34 0.11 8.01 24.09
N GLY A 35 -0.59 7.75 25.20
CA GLY A 35 -1.14 6.43 25.51
C GLY A 35 -2.26 5.97 24.56
N LEU A 36 -3.03 6.90 23.99
CA LEU A 36 -4.17 6.59 23.11
C LEU A 36 -3.83 6.65 21.61
N GLY A 37 -2.75 7.32 21.21
CA GLY A 37 -2.46 7.65 19.81
C GLY A 37 -2.04 6.49 18.89
N VAL A 38 -1.98 5.24 19.35
CA VAL A 38 -1.39 4.11 18.60
C VAL A 38 -2.45 3.17 17.98
N SER A 39 -3.70 3.63 17.79
CA SER A 39 -4.73 2.76 17.20
C SER A 39 -4.38 2.41 15.74
N THR A 40 -4.39 1.11 15.46
CA THR A 40 -3.68 0.41 14.40
C THR A 40 -4.15 0.69 12.96
N TYR A 41 -3.20 0.97 12.05
CA TYR A 41 -3.40 1.19 10.60
C TYR A 41 -3.43 -0.11 9.75
N SER A 42 -3.25 -1.28 10.36
CA SER A 42 -2.99 -2.54 9.64
C SER A 42 -4.11 -2.95 8.69
N GLY A 43 -5.38 -2.90 9.13
CA GLY A 43 -6.51 -3.30 8.30
C GLY A 43 -6.77 -2.38 7.11
N MET A 44 -6.43 -1.09 7.22
CA MET A 44 -6.56 -0.15 6.10
C MET A 44 -5.48 -0.36 5.05
N ALA A 45 -4.25 -0.65 5.48
CA ALA A 45 -3.16 -1.00 4.57
C ALA A 45 -3.49 -2.27 3.76
N GLN A 46 -3.96 -3.32 4.44
CA GLN A 46 -4.34 -4.57 3.79
C GLN A 46 -5.45 -4.38 2.74
N ARG A 47 -6.50 -3.61 3.07
CA ARG A 47 -7.59 -3.32 2.12
C ARG A 47 -7.12 -2.50 0.92
N ARG A 48 -6.17 -1.57 1.12
CA ARG A 48 -5.55 -0.83 0.02
C ARG A 48 -4.75 -1.75 -0.91
N ASP A 49 -4.03 -2.70 -0.34
CA ASP A 49 -3.23 -3.66 -1.11
C ASP A 49 -4.12 -4.60 -1.93
N VAL A 50 -5.22 -5.13 -1.36
CA VAL A 50 -6.21 -5.92 -2.12
C VAL A 50 -6.84 -5.11 -3.24
N ALA A 51 -7.28 -3.87 -2.96
CA ALA A 51 -7.86 -3.01 -3.99
C ALA A 51 -6.86 -2.68 -5.12
N ARG A 52 -5.57 -2.51 -4.78
CA ARG A 52 -4.50 -2.35 -5.78
C ARG A 52 -4.33 -3.63 -6.60
N ALA A 53 -4.33 -4.80 -5.96
CA ALA A 53 -4.23 -6.08 -6.65
C ALA A 53 -5.38 -6.28 -7.65
N ASP A 54 -6.62 -5.90 -7.29
CA ASP A 54 -7.78 -6.00 -8.18
C ASP A 54 -7.67 -5.10 -9.42
N VAL A 55 -7.13 -3.89 -9.28
CA VAL A 55 -6.91 -2.98 -10.42
C VAL A 55 -5.84 -3.54 -11.35
N LEU A 56 -4.71 -3.98 -10.79
CA LEU A 56 -3.62 -4.57 -11.57
C LEU A 56 -4.06 -5.85 -12.28
N TRP A 57 -4.88 -6.67 -11.63
CA TRP A 57 -5.48 -7.85 -12.22
C TRP A 57 -6.27 -7.51 -13.49
N ARG A 58 -7.11 -6.47 -13.47
CA ARG A 58 -7.88 -6.05 -14.65
C ARG A 58 -6.98 -5.61 -15.79
N SER A 59 -6.01 -4.75 -15.51
CA SER A 59 -5.06 -4.28 -16.53
C SER A 59 -4.30 -5.45 -17.15
N LEU A 60 -3.78 -6.37 -16.33
CA LEU A 60 -3.04 -7.53 -16.83
C LEU A 60 -3.94 -8.51 -17.59
N SER A 61 -5.14 -8.77 -17.10
CA SER A 61 -6.12 -9.64 -17.79
C SER A 61 -6.44 -9.14 -19.20
N SER A 62 -6.65 -7.82 -19.35
CA SER A 62 -6.89 -7.22 -20.67
C SER A 62 -5.69 -7.34 -21.62
N ALA A 63 -4.47 -7.19 -21.09
CA ALA A 63 -3.25 -7.34 -21.88
C ALA A 63 -3.03 -8.79 -22.32
N VAL A 64 -3.33 -9.76 -21.45
CA VAL A 64 -3.24 -11.19 -21.80
C VAL A 64 -4.33 -11.62 -22.77
N ALA A 65 -5.55 -11.08 -22.67
CA ALA A 65 -6.60 -11.31 -23.66
C ALA A 65 -6.16 -10.82 -25.04
N MET A 66 -5.59 -9.61 -25.12
CA MET A 66 -5.07 -9.06 -26.38
C MET A 66 -3.86 -9.86 -26.91
N TYR A 67 -2.98 -10.31 -26.03
CA TYR A 67 -1.89 -11.21 -26.38
C TYR A 67 -2.42 -12.50 -27.00
N GLN A 68 -3.42 -13.15 -26.41
CA GLN A 68 -4.01 -14.37 -26.97
C GLN A 68 -4.70 -14.18 -28.32
N MET A 69 -5.26 -12.99 -28.58
CA MET A 69 -5.86 -12.68 -29.89
C MET A 69 -4.82 -12.49 -30.99
N THR A 70 -3.59 -12.12 -30.62
CA THR A 70 -2.50 -11.81 -31.56
C THR A 70 -1.47 -12.95 -31.65
N HIS A 71 -1.33 -13.71 -30.57
CA HIS A 71 -0.40 -14.80 -30.39
C HIS A 71 -1.18 -16.03 -29.94
N GLU A 72 -0.97 -17.19 -30.58
CA GLU A 72 -1.62 -18.43 -30.18
C GLU A 72 -1.00 -18.95 -28.85
N GLY A 73 -1.61 -18.58 -27.72
CA GLY A 73 -1.24 -19.11 -26.40
C GLY A 73 -1.12 -18.07 -25.29
N PHE A 74 -0.72 -18.53 -24.11
CA PHE A 74 -0.51 -17.69 -22.93
C PHE A 74 0.91 -17.12 -22.89
N PRO A 75 1.09 -15.88 -22.39
CA PRO A 75 2.42 -15.31 -22.22
C PRO A 75 3.22 -16.13 -21.21
N THR A 76 4.49 -16.40 -21.52
CA THR A 76 5.37 -17.12 -20.58
C THR A 76 6.10 -16.19 -19.63
N SER A 77 6.19 -14.91 -19.99
CA SER A 77 6.83 -13.85 -19.24
C SER A 77 6.04 -12.56 -19.34
N ILE A 78 6.15 -11.68 -18.34
CA ILE A 78 5.45 -10.39 -18.36
C ILE A 78 5.98 -9.47 -19.47
N ALA A 79 7.23 -9.65 -19.88
CA ALA A 79 7.86 -8.84 -20.92
C ALA A 79 7.18 -8.98 -22.29
N GLU A 80 6.57 -10.14 -22.55
CA GLU A 80 5.78 -10.40 -23.77
C GLU A 80 4.51 -9.55 -23.84
N LEU A 81 4.04 -9.03 -22.71
CA LEU A 81 2.88 -8.16 -22.64
C LEU A 81 3.23 -6.69 -22.86
N GLY A 82 4.51 -6.34 -23.05
CA GLY A 82 4.95 -4.95 -23.21
C GLY A 82 4.33 -4.20 -24.39
N GLU A 83 3.79 -4.91 -25.38
CA GLU A 83 3.02 -4.31 -26.49
C GLU A 83 1.62 -3.86 -26.05
N PHE A 84 1.01 -4.58 -25.12
CA PHE A 84 -0.39 -4.40 -24.68
C PHE A 84 -0.51 -3.74 -23.31
N LEU A 85 0.60 -3.67 -22.56
CA LEU A 85 0.68 -3.16 -21.20
C LEU A 85 1.95 -2.31 -21.06
N ASP A 86 1.79 -1.06 -20.62
CA ASP A 86 2.93 -0.19 -20.33
C ASP A 86 3.60 -0.62 -19.01
N LEU A 87 4.62 -1.46 -19.15
CA LEU A 87 5.44 -1.95 -18.03
C LEU A 87 6.38 -0.86 -17.47
N SER A 88 6.55 0.27 -18.17
CA SER A 88 7.36 1.39 -17.69
C SER A 88 6.59 2.30 -16.72
N GLU A 89 5.27 2.10 -16.61
CA GLU A 89 4.43 2.87 -15.72
C GLU A 89 4.73 2.54 -14.24
N SER A 90 4.68 3.57 -13.39
CA SER A 90 5.02 3.47 -11.97
C SER A 90 4.21 2.42 -11.20
N GLN A 91 3.01 2.08 -11.70
CA GLN A 91 2.16 1.05 -11.12
C GLN A 91 2.74 -0.37 -11.23
N TRP A 92 3.56 -0.65 -12.26
CA TRP A 92 4.25 -1.93 -12.52
C TRP A 92 5.75 -1.87 -12.20
N ALA A 93 6.31 -0.67 -12.00
CA ALA A 93 7.71 -0.45 -11.66
C ALA A 93 8.15 -1.05 -10.30
N ASP A 94 7.19 -1.43 -9.44
CA ASP A 94 7.43 -2.14 -8.19
C ASP A 94 7.80 -3.62 -8.46
N ASN A 95 9.09 -3.98 -8.52
CA ASN A 95 9.65 -5.35 -8.49
C ASN A 95 8.69 -6.46 -8.98
N LEU A 96 8.14 -6.29 -10.18
CA LEU A 96 7.17 -7.23 -10.74
C LEU A 96 7.87 -8.54 -11.04
N HIS A 97 7.49 -9.60 -10.34
CA HIS A 97 8.12 -10.91 -10.50
C HIS A 97 7.06 -12.00 -10.68
N GLN A 98 7.41 -12.98 -11.49
CA GLN A 98 6.60 -14.17 -11.63
C GLN A 98 6.73 -14.99 -10.34
N VAL A 99 5.61 -15.38 -9.75
CA VAL A 99 5.54 -16.18 -8.53
C VAL A 99 5.01 -17.57 -8.81
N THR A 100 5.39 -18.54 -8.00
CA THR A 100 4.77 -19.87 -8.02
C THR A 100 3.46 -19.80 -7.22
N PRO A 101 2.31 -20.27 -7.75
CA PRO A 101 1.02 -20.20 -7.04
C PRO A 101 1.04 -20.85 -5.64
N ALA A 102 1.85 -21.90 -5.46
CA ALA A 102 1.99 -22.63 -4.20
C ALA A 102 2.79 -21.89 -3.11
N GLN A 103 3.59 -20.89 -3.47
CA GLN A 103 4.44 -20.16 -2.53
C GLN A 103 3.78 -18.88 -2.01
N GLY A 104 2.81 -18.33 -2.74
CA GLY A 104 2.39 -16.94 -2.56
C GLY A 104 3.55 -15.97 -2.83
N PRO A 105 3.28 -14.68 -3.05
CA PRO A 105 4.35 -13.70 -3.20
C PRO A 105 4.98 -13.39 -1.85
N GLU A 106 6.21 -12.91 -1.91
CA GLU A 106 6.88 -12.30 -0.77
C GLU A 106 6.03 -11.15 -0.18
N PRO A 107 6.22 -10.78 1.12
CA PRO A 107 5.41 -9.76 1.79
C PRO A 107 5.49 -8.35 1.17
N ARG A 108 6.33 -8.14 0.15
CA ARG A 108 6.57 -6.85 -0.47
C ARG A 108 6.64 -6.99 -1.99
N GLY A 109 6.04 -6.03 -2.69
CA GLY A 109 6.08 -5.94 -4.15
C GLY A 109 4.84 -6.53 -4.82
N ILE A 110 4.94 -6.67 -6.15
CA ILE A 110 3.86 -7.16 -7.00
C ILE A 110 4.29 -8.53 -7.56
N GLY A 111 3.49 -9.55 -7.28
CA GLY A 111 3.67 -10.89 -7.83
C GLY A 111 2.58 -11.20 -8.85
N TRP A 112 2.93 -11.93 -9.91
CA TRP A 112 1.97 -12.47 -10.87
C TRP A 112 2.24 -13.94 -11.19
N ALA A 113 1.22 -14.72 -11.53
CA ALA A 113 1.39 -16.12 -11.91
C ALA A 113 0.33 -16.55 -12.92
N LEU A 114 0.67 -17.55 -13.74
CA LEU A 114 -0.34 -18.36 -14.41
C LEU A 114 -0.82 -19.43 -13.43
N MET A 115 -2.13 -19.56 -13.33
CA MET A 115 -2.83 -20.52 -12.46
C MET A 115 -3.75 -21.36 -13.34
N ASP A 116 -3.88 -22.64 -13.05
CA ASP A 116 -4.87 -23.48 -13.72
C ASP A 116 -6.21 -23.33 -12.98
N ALA A 117 -7.31 -23.26 -13.74
CA ALA A 117 -8.65 -23.26 -13.18
C ALA A 117 -8.94 -24.58 -12.45
N ALA A 118 -9.94 -24.60 -11.56
CA ALA A 118 -10.29 -25.83 -10.83
C ALA A 118 -10.66 -27.02 -11.72
N ASP A 119 -11.14 -26.75 -12.94
CA ASP A 119 -11.48 -27.74 -13.95
C ASP A 119 -10.28 -28.18 -14.81
N GLU A 120 -9.08 -27.64 -14.56
CA GLU A 120 -7.84 -27.81 -15.35
C GLU A 120 -7.98 -27.53 -16.86
N SER A 121 -9.13 -26.99 -17.29
CA SER A 121 -9.46 -26.77 -18.70
C SER A 121 -9.00 -25.41 -19.20
N ARG A 122 -8.75 -24.48 -18.28
CA ARG A 122 -8.40 -23.08 -18.56
C ARG A 122 -7.22 -22.64 -17.70
N ARG A 123 -6.43 -21.70 -18.24
CA ARG A 123 -5.37 -21.01 -17.49
C ARG A 123 -5.75 -19.58 -17.25
N CYS A 124 -5.31 -19.05 -16.12
CA CYS A 124 -5.75 -17.80 -15.55
C CYS A 124 -4.60 -17.06 -14.91
N ILE A 125 -4.85 -15.83 -14.51
CA ILE A 125 -3.82 -14.96 -13.94
C ILE A 125 -4.11 -14.74 -12.46
N GLY A 126 -3.10 -14.97 -11.64
CA GLY A 126 -3.06 -14.53 -10.26
C GLY A 126 -2.25 -13.26 -10.13
N ILE A 127 -2.74 -12.29 -9.36
CA ILE A 127 -2.02 -11.07 -8.99
C ILE A 127 -2.02 -10.89 -7.49
N TRP A 128 -0.89 -10.46 -6.95
CA TRP A 128 -0.78 -10.12 -5.55
C TRP A 128 0.04 -8.86 -5.34
N VAL A 129 -0.26 -8.17 -4.24
CA VAL A 129 0.41 -6.94 -3.82
C VAL A 129 0.73 -7.05 -2.35
N ASN A 130 2.02 -6.94 -1.99
CA ASN A 130 2.49 -6.98 -0.60
C ASN A 130 1.95 -8.19 0.21
N GLY A 131 1.95 -9.37 -0.42
CA GLY A 131 1.42 -10.61 0.16
C GLY A 131 -0.11 -10.71 0.20
N GLN A 132 -0.86 -9.73 -0.30
CA GLN A 132 -2.32 -9.80 -0.45
C GLN A 132 -2.71 -10.22 -1.86
N ALA A 133 -3.55 -11.24 -1.97
CA ALA A 133 -4.11 -11.68 -3.25
C ALA A 133 -5.21 -10.73 -3.73
N SER A 134 -5.33 -10.56 -5.04
CA SER A 134 -6.55 -10.01 -5.62
C SER A 134 -7.75 -10.90 -5.27
N SER A 135 -8.91 -10.26 -5.11
CA SER A 135 -10.20 -10.95 -4.98
C SER A 135 -10.53 -11.83 -6.20
N HIS A 136 -9.87 -11.60 -7.33
CA HIS A 136 -9.99 -12.37 -8.57
C HIS A 136 -9.03 -13.56 -8.67
N ASN A 137 -8.13 -13.75 -7.69
CA ASN A 137 -7.28 -14.96 -7.61
C ASN A 137 -8.11 -16.13 -7.08
N GLY A 138 -8.99 -16.68 -7.92
CA GLY A 138 -9.85 -17.80 -7.58
C GLY A 138 -9.64 -19.00 -8.51
N PRO A 139 -10.12 -20.19 -8.10
CA PRO A 139 -10.21 -21.36 -8.98
C PRO A 139 -11.16 -21.12 -10.16
N ASP A 140 -12.16 -20.28 -9.94
CA ASP A 140 -13.16 -19.87 -10.91
C ASP A 140 -12.71 -18.54 -11.51
N CYS A 141 -11.88 -18.63 -12.53
CA CYS A 141 -11.51 -17.49 -13.33
C CYS A 141 -12.77 -16.93 -13.99
N PRO A 142 -12.92 -15.60 -14.12
CA PRO A 142 -14.07 -15.02 -14.81
C PRO A 142 -14.28 -15.70 -16.17
N GLU A 143 -15.52 -15.95 -16.57
CA GLU A 143 -15.78 -16.66 -17.84
C GLU A 143 -15.55 -15.76 -19.07
N ASP A 144 -15.44 -14.45 -18.86
CA ASP A 144 -15.27 -13.41 -19.87
C ASP A 144 -13.81 -12.94 -19.95
N TRP A 145 -13.02 -13.64 -20.78
CA TRP A 145 -11.68 -13.23 -21.21
C TRP A 145 -11.68 -12.94 -22.71
#